data_AF-A0A5K1GRQ0-F1
#
_entry.id   AF-A0A5K1GRQ0-F1
#
_cell.length_a   1.000
_cell.length_b   1.000
_cell.length_c   1.000
_cell.angle_alpha   90.00
_cell.angle_beta   90.00
_cell.angle_gamma   90.00
#
_symmetry.space_group_name_H-M   'P 1'
#
loop_
_entity.id
_entity.type
_entity.pdbx_description
1 polymer ?
#
loop_
_entity_poly.entity_id
_entity_poly.type
_entity_poly.pdbx_seq_one_letter_code
_entity_poly.pdbx_strand_id
1 'polypeptide(L)'
;GPEIRTGFLKDGKPVQLKEGQEIIISTDYTLKGDGNTITMSYKKLPVDLKPGNTILCSDGTITLTVLSCHPDKGTVRCRCENTAVLGERKNVNLPGVVVDLPTLTEKDKEDILKWGVPNKIDMIALSFVRKGSDLVHVRQVLGPHAKTIKLMSK
;
A
#
# COMPACT_ATOMS: atom_id res chain seq x y z
N GLY A 1 6.39 -7.60 -2.20
CA GLY A 1 6.71 -6.18 -2.42
C GLY A 1 5.90 -5.34 -1.45
N PRO A 2 6.41 -4.17 -1.04
CA PRO A 2 5.66 -3.24 -0.21
C PRO A 2 4.37 -2.80 -0.91
N GLU A 3 3.24 -2.89 -0.23
CA GLU A 3 1.94 -2.47 -0.79
C GLU A 3 1.07 -1.83 0.28
N ILE A 4 0.29 -0.83 -0.13
CA ILE A 4 -0.75 -0.25 0.71
C ILE A 4 -2.06 -0.96 0.42
N ARG A 5 -2.74 -1.41 1.47
CA ARG A 5 -4.03 -2.07 1.37
C ARG A 5 -5.04 -1.48 2.34
N THR A 6 -6.32 -1.56 1.98
CA THR A 6 -7.42 -1.37 2.93
C THR A 6 -7.45 -2.53 3.93
N GLY A 7 -7.99 -2.31 5.12
CA GLY A 7 -8.11 -3.38 6.12
C GLY A 7 -9.33 -4.28 5.94
N PHE A 8 -9.68 -4.95 7.03
CA PHE A 8 -10.87 -5.79 7.14
C PHE A 8 -12.12 -4.95 7.39
N LEU A 9 -13.27 -5.48 7.01
CA LEU A 9 -14.57 -4.82 7.18
C LEU A 9 -15.39 -5.54 8.25
N LYS A 10 -16.32 -4.82 8.88
CA LYS A 10 -17.25 -5.40 9.84
C LYS A 10 -18.03 -6.53 9.17
N ASP A 11 -18.12 -7.65 9.87
CA ASP A 11 -18.78 -8.89 9.42
C ASP A 11 -18.26 -9.46 8.07
N GLY A 12 -17.09 -9.01 7.59
CA GLY A 12 -16.57 -9.37 6.27
C GLY A 12 -17.44 -8.91 5.10
N LYS A 13 -18.38 -8.00 5.34
CA LYS A 13 -19.32 -7.54 4.32
C LYS A 13 -18.75 -6.35 3.55
N PRO A 14 -18.89 -6.33 2.22
CA PRO A 14 -18.53 -5.15 1.43
C PRO A 14 -19.32 -3.92 1.90
N VAL A 15 -18.66 -2.78 1.87
CA VAL A 15 -19.23 -1.49 2.29
C VAL A 15 -19.55 -0.66 1.07
N GLN A 16 -20.76 -0.13 1.01
CA GLN A 16 -21.14 0.83 -0.03
C GLN A 16 -20.70 2.24 0.38
N LEU A 17 -19.84 2.83 -0.44
CA LEU A 17 -19.43 4.23 -0.33
C LEU A 17 -20.26 5.05 -1.31
N LYS A 18 -20.84 6.16 -0.85
CA LYS A 18 -21.63 7.06 -1.69
C LYS A 18 -20.82 8.28 -2.07
N GLU A 19 -21.04 8.79 -3.27
CA GLU A 19 -20.49 10.07 -3.72
C GLU A 19 -20.86 11.20 -2.75
N GLY A 20 -19.91 12.09 -2.47
CA GLY A 20 -20.03 13.20 -1.54
C GLY A 20 -19.96 12.80 -0.06
N GLN A 21 -20.03 11.51 0.27
CA GLN A 21 -19.92 11.04 1.64
C GLN A 21 -18.51 11.30 2.20
N GLU A 22 -18.45 11.77 3.44
CA GLU A 22 -17.20 11.86 4.18
C GLU A 22 -16.92 10.59 4.98
N ILE A 23 -15.68 10.13 4.93
CA ILE A 23 -15.20 8.96 5.66
C ILE A 23 -13.89 9.26 6.39
N ILE A 24 -13.61 8.48 7.41
CA ILE A 24 -12.35 8.49 8.14
C ILE A 24 -11.51 7.30 7.69
N ILE A 25 -10.25 7.54 7.38
CA ILE A 25 -9.25 6.51 7.16
C ILE A 25 -8.35 6.47 8.39
N SER A 26 -8.32 5.35 9.09
CA SER A 26 -7.45 5.10 10.24
C SER A 26 -6.23 4.27 9.83
N THR A 27 -5.07 4.55 10.42
CA THR A 27 -3.88 3.70 10.30
C THR A 27 -3.83 2.58 11.34
N ASP A 28 -4.79 2.52 12.25
CA ASP A 28 -4.95 1.39 13.16
C ASP A 28 -5.56 0.20 12.42
N TYR A 29 -4.69 -0.67 11.93
CA TYR A 29 -5.06 -1.83 11.12
C TYR A 29 -5.74 -2.96 11.92
N THR A 30 -5.87 -2.83 13.24
CA THR A 30 -6.62 -3.78 14.09
C THR A 30 -8.13 -3.54 14.04
N LEU A 31 -8.56 -2.33 13.63
CA LEU A 31 -9.96 -1.97 13.52
C LEU A 31 -10.60 -2.61 12.29
N LYS A 32 -11.86 -3.04 12.45
CA LYS A 32 -12.72 -3.48 11.35
C LYS A 32 -13.52 -2.29 10.83
N GLY A 33 -13.31 -1.95 9.57
CA GLY A 33 -13.93 -0.80 8.92
C GLY A 33 -15.42 -0.99 8.61
N ASP A 34 -16.10 0.11 8.35
CA ASP A 34 -17.50 0.20 7.99
C ASP A 34 -17.76 1.36 7.01
N GLY A 35 -19.03 1.73 6.82
CA GLY A 35 -19.45 2.84 5.97
C GLY A 35 -18.80 4.18 6.29
N ASN A 36 -18.41 4.41 7.55
CA ASN A 36 -17.93 5.71 8.01
C ASN A 36 -16.42 5.72 8.25
N THR A 37 -15.85 4.60 8.71
CA THR A 37 -14.42 4.49 9.00
C THR A 37 -13.83 3.26 8.33
N ILE A 38 -12.78 3.44 7.54
CA ILE A 38 -12.00 2.35 6.96
C ILE A 38 -10.56 2.42 7.49
N THR A 39 -9.81 1.34 7.30
CA THR A 39 -8.40 1.27 7.72
C THR A 39 -7.48 1.08 6.53
N MET A 40 -6.24 1.56 6.64
CA MET A 40 -5.18 1.34 5.65
C MET A 40 -3.89 0.90 6.32
N SER A 41 -3.13 0.03 5.64
CA SER A 41 -1.90 -0.56 6.19
C SER A 41 -0.73 0.42 6.33
N TYR A 42 -0.80 1.59 5.69
CA TYR A 42 0.30 2.55 5.67
C TYR A 42 0.29 3.50 6.88
N LYS A 43 1.13 3.24 7.88
CA LYS A 43 1.17 4.02 9.14
C LYS A 43 1.51 5.50 8.97
N LYS A 44 2.30 5.85 7.95
CA LYS A 44 2.68 7.25 7.66
C LYS A 44 1.63 7.99 6.83
N LEU A 45 0.49 7.38 6.51
CA LEU A 45 -0.57 7.96 5.69
C LEU A 45 -0.96 9.40 6.12
N PRO A 46 -1.19 9.71 7.41
CA PRO A 46 -1.60 11.06 7.81
C PRO A 46 -0.45 12.07 7.80
N VAL A 47 0.80 11.62 7.72
CA VAL A 47 2.00 12.47 7.69
C VAL A 47 2.34 12.84 6.25
N ASP A 48 2.24 11.87 5.33
CA ASP A 48 2.66 12.04 3.94
C ASP A 48 1.56 12.66 3.06
N LEU A 49 0.29 12.51 3.47
CA LEU A 49 -0.83 13.15 2.78
C LEU A 49 -1.03 14.60 3.21
N LYS A 50 -1.64 15.35 2.30
CA LYS A 50 -2.07 16.74 2.47
C LYS A 50 -3.51 16.90 1.97
N PRO A 51 -4.27 17.87 2.51
CA PRO A 51 -5.56 18.27 1.95
C PRO A 51 -5.46 18.49 0.43
N GLY A 52 -6.43 17.95 -0.31
CA GLY A 52 -6.46 17.97 -1.78
C GLY A 52 -5.74 16.80 -2.46
N ASN A 53 -4.97 15.97 -1.74
CA ASN A 53 -4.43 14.76 -2.35
C ASN A 53 -5.54 13.74 -2.69
N THR A 54 -5.27 12.95 -3.72
CA THR A 54 -6.16 11.87 -4.16
C THR A 54 -5.67 10.54 -3.60
N ILE A 55 -6.61 9.72 -3.12
CA ILE A 55 -6.39 8.33 -2.75
C ILE A 55 -7.24 7.46 -3.67
N LEU A 56 -6.60 6.50 -4.33
CA LEU A 56 -7.26 5.56 -5.22
C LEU A 56 -7.32 4.19 -4.55
N CYS A 57 -8.51 3.61 -4.42
CA CYS A 57 -8.72 2.30 -3.84
C CYS A 57 -9.29 1.33 -4.88
N SER A 58 -8.96 0.04 -4.74
CA SER A 58 -9.42 -1.02 -5.65
C SER A 58 -9.11 -0.72 -7.11
N ASP A 59 -7.83 -0.51 -7.40
CA ASP A 59 -7.30 -0.22 -8.75
C ASP A 59 -7.92 1.02 -9.40
N GLY A 60 -8.27 2.03 -8.58
CA GLY A 60 -8.86 3.28 -9.04
C GLY A 60 -10.38 3.27 -9.17
N THR A 61 -11.05 2.16 -8.85
CA THR A 61 -12.52 2.08 -8.86
C THR A 61 -13.14 3.05 -7.85
N ILE A 62 -12.47 3.28 -6.73
CA ILE A 62 -12.92 4.22 -5.68
C ILE A 62 -11.90 5.35 -5.61
N THR A 63 -12.39 6.58 -5.73
CA THR A 63 -11.59 7.80 -5.63
C THR A 63 -12.00 8.57 -4.37
N LEU A 64 -11.00 8.92 -3.55
CA LEU A 64 -11.19 9.71 -2.33
C LEU A 64 -10.32 10.96 -2.41
N THR A 65 -10.88 12.10 -2.02
CA THR A 65 -10.13 13.36 -1.85
C THR A 65 -9.87 13.59 -0.39
N VAL A 66 -8.61 13.85 -0.03
CA VAL A 66 -8.20 14.18 1.34
C VAL A 66 -8.74 15.55 1.72
N LEU A 67 -9.49 15.63 2.81
CA LEU A 67 -10.02 16.87 3.38
C LEU A 67 -9.11 17.39 4.49
N SER A 68 -8.69 16.52 5.42
CA SER A 68 -7.80 16.88 6.53
C SER A 68 -7.00 15.69 7.02
N CYS A 69 -5.81 15.96 7.56
CA CYS A 69 -4.91 14.96 8.12
C CYS A 69 -4.74 15.19 9.63
N HIS A 70 -4.74 14.12 10.41
CA HIS A 70 -4.57 14.16 11.87
C HIS A 70 -3.49 13.16 12.30
N PRO A 71 -2.19 13.50 12.17
CA PRO A 71 -1.07 12.65 12.56
C PRO A 71 -1.15 12.13 14.00
N ASP A 72 -1.50 12.98 14.96
CA ASP A 72 -1.59 12.61 16.38
C ASP A 72 -2.64 11.53 16.66
N LYS A 73 -3.67 11.44 15.80
CA LYS A 73 -4.75 10.45 15.89
C LYS A 73 -4.54 9.26 14.95
N GLY A 74 -3.53 9.30 14.08
CA GLY A 74 -3.35 8.30 13.03
C GLY A 74 -4.49 8.27 12.02
N THR A 75 -5.16 9.39 11.76
CA THR A 75 -6.38 9.42 10.91
C THR A 75 -6.34 10.47 9.81
N VAL A 76 -7.07 10.23 8.72
CA VAL A 76 -7.25 11.13 7.58
C VAL A 76 -8.74 11.20 7.26
N ARG A 77 -9.30 12.41 7.18
CA ARG A 77 -10.67 12.61 6.69
C ARG A 77 -10.65 12.76 5.19
N CYS A 78 -11.54 12.04 4.51
CA CYS A 78 -11.64 12.04 3.06
C CYS A 78 -13.10 12.18 2.62
N ARG A 79 -13.30 12.68 1.41
CA ARG A 79 -14.59 12.67 0.71
C ARG A 79 -14.55 11.66 -0.42
N CYS A 80 -15.59 10.86 -0.55
CA CYS A 80 -15.79 9.97 -1.68
C CYS A 80 -16.19 10.78 -2.92
N GLU A 81 -15.44 10.65 -4.01
CA GLU A 81 -15.73 11.35 -5.28
C GLU A 81 -16.64 10.53 -6.21
N ASN A 82 -16.91 9.27 -5.89
CA ASN A 82 -17.81 8.42 -6.65
C ASN A 82 -18.49 7.37 -5.78
N THR A 83 -19.63 6.86 -6.24
CA THR A 83 -20.36 5.77 -5.57
C THR A 83 -19.78 4.42 -6.01
N ALA A 84 -19.31 3.61 -5.06
CA ALA A 84 -18.70 2.32 -5.33
C ALA A 84 -18.73 1.40 -4.08
N VAL A 85 -18.50 0.10 -4.30
CA VAL A 85 -18.46 -0.91 -3.24
C VAL A 85 -17.01 -1.23 -2.89
N LEU A 86 -16.64 -1.00 -1.62
CA LEU A 86 -15.35 -1.36 -1.07
C LEU A 86 -15.39 -2.78 -0.50
N GLY A 87 -14.50 -3.64 -0.98
CA GLY A 87 -14.22 -4.94 -0.35
C GLY A 87 -13.03 -4.88 0.60
N GLU A 88 -12.66 -6.03 1.16
CA GLU A 88 -11.52 -6.14 2.07
C GLU A 88 -10.18 -6.17 1.32
N ARG A 89 -9.12 -5.69 1.98
CA ARG A 89 -7.72 -5.86 1.53
C ARG A 89 -7.45 -5.40 0.10
N LYS A 90 -8.18 -4.38 -0.36
CA LYS A 90 -8.03 -3.79 -1.69
C LYS A 90 -6.75 -2.98 -1.78
N ASN A 91 -6.13 -2.99 -2.97
CA ASN A 91 -4.95 -2.18 -3.24
C ASN A 91 -5.29 -0.69 -3.12
N VAL A 92 -4.34 0.10 -2.61
CA VAL A 92 -4.43 1.55 -2.49
C VAL A 92 -3.24 2.18 -3.18
N ASN A 93 -3.50 3.20 -3.99
CA ASN A 93 -2.50 4.01 -4.66
C ASN A 93 -2.64 5.50 -4.26
N LEU A 94 -1.51 6.20 -4.17
CA LEU A 94 -1.43 7.58 -3.70
C LEU A 94 -0.73 8.47 -4.75
N PRO A 95 -1.44 8.91 -5.81
CA PRO A 95 -0.86 9.75 -6.85
C PRO A 95 -0.23 11.04 -6.30
N GLY A 96 1.00 11.33 -6.73
CA GLY A 96 1.72 12.55 -6.34
C GLY A 96 2.28 12.53 -4.91
N VAL A 97 2.19 11.41 -4.20
CA VAL A 97 2.68 11.25 -2.83
C VAL A 97 3.89 10.34 -2.82
N VAL A 98 4.98 10.78 -2.19
CA VAL A 98 6.18 9.94 -2.01
C VAL A 98 5.92 8.98 -0.86
N VAL A 99 5.56 7.75 -1.20
CA VAL A 99 5.35 6.68 -0.24
C VAL A 99 6.70 6.14 0.22
N ASP A 100 6.95 6.17 1.52
CA ASP A 100 8.16 5.66 2.18
C ASP A 100 7.92 4.25 2.76
N LEU A 101 7.80 3.28 1.87
CA LEU A 101 7.82 1.86 2.22
C LEU A 101 9.23 1.27 2.03
N PRO A 102 9.60 0.18 2.73
CA PRO A 102 10.85 -0.53 2.48
C PRO A 102 10.83 -1.22 1.11
N THR A 103 11.97 -1.28 0.41
CA THR A 103 12.07 -1.93 -0.92
C THR A 103 11.68 -3.41 -0.89
N LEU A 104 12.05 -4.12 0.18
CA LEU A 104 11.74 -5.52 0.40
C LEU A 104 11.12 -5.68 1.79
N THR A 105 10.05 -6.46 1.88
CA THR A 105 9.54 -6.95 3.17
C THR A 105 10.39 -8.11 3.67
N GLU A 106 10.29 -8.46 4.96
CA GLU A 106 10.98 -9.66 5.49
C GLU A 106 10.52 -10.93 4.78
N LYS A 107 9.25 -11.01 4.41
CA LYS A 107 8.72 -12.10 3.58
C LYS A 107 9.38 -12.13 2.20
N ASP A 108 9.54 -10.98 1.54
CA ASP A 108 10.21 -10.94 0.23
C ASP A 108 11.66 -11.43 0.33
N LYS A 109 12.38 -11.07 1.40
CA LYS A 109 13.75 -11.57 1.64
C LYS A 109 13.76 -13.08 1.85
N GLU A 110 12.79 -13.60 2.60
CA GLU A 110 12.65 -15.04 2.82
C GLU A 110 12.35 -15.78 1.52
N ASP A 111 11.38 -15.32 0.74
CA ASP A 111 11.02 -15.90 -0.56
C ASP A 111 12.22 -15.89 -1.52
N ILE A 112 13.00 -14.81 -1.55
CA ILE A 112 14.19 -14.70 -2.39
C ILE A 112 15.31 -15.65 -1.92
N LEU A 113 15.69 -15.58 -0.64
CA LEU A 113 16.88 -16.26 -0.12
C LEU A 113 16.66 -17.74 0.19
N LYS A 114 15.48 -18.10 0.72
CA LYS A 114 15.18 -19.48 1.11
C LYS A 114 14.51 -20.29 0.01
N TRP A 115 13.82 -19.63 -0.93
CA TRP A 115 13.14 -20.34 -2.01
C TRP A 115 13.76 -20.04 -3.38
N GLY A 116 13.92 -18.77 -3.75
CA GLY A 116 14.41 -18.37 -5.07
C GLY A 116 15.85 -18.82 -5.35
N VAL A 117 16.78 -18.51 -4.45
CA VAL A 117 18.21 -18.84 -4.60
C VAL A 117 18.45 -20.36 -4.70
N PRO A 118 17.90 -21.22 -3.81
CA PRO A 118 18.05 -22.67 -3.94
C PRO A 118 17.46 -23.25 -5.24
N ASN A 119 16.39 -22.65 -5.74
CA ASN A 119 15.76 -23.05 -7.00
C ASN A 119 16.43 -22.46 -8.26
N LYS A 120 17.56 -21.75 -8.11
CA LYS A 120 18.36 -21.20 -9.23
C LYS A 120 17.52 -20.36 -10.19
N ILE A 121 16.63 -19.51 -9.66
CA ILE A 121 15.84 -18.59 -10.49
C ILE A 121 16.74 -17.67 -11.33
N ASP A 122 16.35 -17.41 -12.58
CA ASP A 122 17.12 -16.54 -13.47
C ASP A 122 16.84 -15.05 -13.27
N MET A 123 15.64 -14.71 -12.79
CA MET A 123 15.18 -13.34 -12.69
C MET A 123 14.21 -13.12 -11.52
N ILE A 124 14.30 -11.94 -10.89
CA ILE A 124 13.33 -11.44 -9.92
C ILE A 124 12.68 -10.18 -10.48
N ALA A 125 11.35 -10.20 -10.58
CA ALA A 125 10.55 -9.03 -10.89
C ALA A 125 10.21 -8.28 -9.59
N LEU A 126 10.95 -7.20 -9.33
CA LEU A 126 10.80 -6.37 -8.14
C LEU A 126 9.68 -5.36 -8.34
N SER A 127 8.61 -5.49 -7.56
CA SER A 127 7.49 -4.53 -7.60
C SER A 127 7.78 -3.31 -6.73
N PHE A 128 7.30 -2.14 -7.16
CA PHE A 128 7.39 -0.86 -6.44
C PHE A 128 8.83 -0.33 -6.29
N VAL A 129 9.65 -0.55 -7.31
CA VAL A 129 10.98 0.06 -7.39
C VAL A 129 10.81 1.56 -7.66
N ARG A 130 11.25 2.41 -6.73
CA ARG A 130 11.07 3.88 -6.80
C ARG A 130 12.35 4.60 -7.20
N LYS A 131 13.52 4.05 -6.86
CA LYS A 131 14.83 4.69 -7.06
C LYS A 131 15.92 3.67 -7.32
N GLY A 132 17.00 4.07 -7.98
CA GLY A 132 18.13 3.17 -8.28
C GLY A 132 18.76 2.53 -7.03
N SER A 133 18.72 3.22 -5.87
CA SER A 133 19.21 2.65 -4.62
C SER A 133 18.42 1.43 -4.14
N ASP A 134 17.16 1.29 -4.55
CA ASP A 134 16.35 0.10 -4.27
C ASP A 134 16.98 -1.14 -4.90
N LEU A 135 17.42 -1.04 -6.16
CA LEU A 135 18.09 -2.13 -6.87
C LEU A 135 19.45 -2.46 -6.24
N VAL A 136 20.18 -1.44 -5.79
CA VAL A 136 21.44 -1.64 -5.05
C VAL A 136 21.19 -2.42 -3.76
N HIS A 137 20.13 -2.05 -3.02
CA HIS A 137 19.75 -2.76 -1.78
C HIS A 137 19.40 -4.23 -2.05
N VAL A 138 18.60 -4.53 -3.08
CA VAL A 138 18.28 -5.93 -3.42
C VAL A 138 19.53 -6.71 -3.84
N ARG A 139 20.44 -6.10 -4.61
CA ARG A 139 21.73 -6.73 -4.95
C ARG A 139 22.57 -7.03 -3.73
N GLN A 140 22.58 -6.15 -2.72
CA GLN A 140 23.26 -6.40 -1.45
C GLN A 140 22.64 -7.59 -0.70
N VAL A 141 21.31 -7.68 -0.66
CA VAL A 141 20.60 -8.82 -0.05
C VAL A 141 20.92 -10.13 -0.75
N LEU A 142 21.01 -10.13 -2.09
CA LEU A 142 21.38 -11.31 -2.87
C LEU A 142 22.87 -11.70 -2.74
N GLY A 143 23.73 -10.77 -2.34
CA GLY A 143 25.16 -11.00 -2.17
C GLY A 143 25.81 -11.61 -3.43
N PRO A 144 26.54 -12.73 -3.32
CA PRO A 144 27.18 -13.38 -4.47
C PRO A 144 26.21 -13.81 -5.59
N HIS A 145 24.95 -14.12 -5.25
CA HIS A 145 23.93 -14.58 -6.20
C HIS A 145 23.47 -13.48 -7.15
N ALA A 146 23.73 -12.20 -6.82
CA ALA A 146 23.42 -11.06 -7.68
C ALA A 146 24.19 -11.04 -9.02
N LYS A 147 25.19 -11.92 -9.18
CA LYS A 147 25.94 -12.09 -10.44
C LYS A 147 25.17 -12.89 -11.48
N THR A 148 24.32 -13.82 -11.04
CA THR A 148 23.58 -14.74 -11.92
C THR A 148 22.10 -14.37 -12.02
N ILE A 149 21.51 -13.91 -10.92
CA ILE A 149 20.09 -13.57 -10.87
C ILE A 149 19.88 -12.14 -11.39
N LYS A 150 19.08 -12.00 -12.45
CA LYS A 150 18.72 -10.70 -13.04
C LYS A 150 17.62 -10.03 -12.21
N LEU A 151 17.66 -8.69 -12.17
CA LEU A 151 16.60 -7.89 -11.55
C LEU A 151 15.82 -7.15 -12.64
N MET A 152 14.49 -7.27 -12.61
CA MET A 152 13.57 -6.49 -13.43
C MET A 152 12.77 -5.59 -12.49
N SER A 153 12.87 -4.27 -12.67
CA SER A 153 12.07 -3.30 -11.93
C SER A 153 10.66 -3.18 -12.52
N LYS A 154 9.65 -3.17 -11.65
CA LYS A 154 8.24 -2.94 -11.95
C LYS A 154 7.66 -1.85 -11.05
#